data_AF-A0A1X0QXA1-F1
#
_entry.id   AF-A0A1X0QXA1-F1
#
_cell.length_a   1.000
_cell.length_b   1.000
_cell.length_c   1.000
_cell.angle_alpha   90.00
_cell.angle_beta   90.00
_cell.angle_gamma   90.00
#
_symmetry.space_group_name_H-M   'P 1'
#
loop_
_entity.id
_entity.type
_entity.pdbx_description
1 polymer ?
#
loop_
_entity_poly.entity_id
_entity_poly.type
_entity_poly.pdbx_seq_one_letter_code
_entity_poly.pdbx_strand_id
1 'polypeptide(L)'
;MGSEAMSFTSPYTVKTLDQIPTPVLKLLVSLGPALRYIAQLAQVIMWKSSQPRLSILMVLIWIMTCLWTWQLLALGPPGLILYKLAQDWLAVRMNRVRRENLEKVRQEQRKKREEKLRQEDDDDERSRYLEQQKEEEANELISRKIRPAGQVSLDDTLEDLVIINAFLDHSQRYIERAINTIGESNPVSVLSVLMYVAPLWILLNWWFGAQVIMAIVGAVLLVSPSPWFQIIVSSMRRNIVLKHLLAAMWAYGVAVILSIFRFDLQFKERIRTMLHRAKKTKANALSMIEKPMETQQDDSKGTRTEMIFQFEVYENQRWWLGVHWTTNMMPNERGPWTDSQLKPIPSKEEFQLPESTSNTTYQTINEKQTIKRTTRKVWTWADGDWWVDMTGELEGKVDHNGWEYGNNAWKQLSGMPGIQTFTRRRRWCRRARLVERKIAEKIHVPEIVEAVRVQGNRQLRSAERHYPYLHQTLPKHTMTDKQKKKLLKKIERLAKWLDNAVPHSPIPLGIDSLLGFIPVVGGAMSVVLSMYQIYLSTTFGIPLWLLMHMLLNIFVDFIFSLIPVIGGFLHMFYKANLYNYEELNDWVNNTSKEPQPEEREITWRQLGNDIYSKVPVDKIVGTLNTKKQE
;
A
#
# COMPACT_ATOMS: atom_id res chain seq x y z
N MET A 1 -54.38 -9.12 -20.40
CA MET A 1 -54.12 -7.66 -20.46
C MET A 1 -53.55 -7.28 -19.10
N GLY A 2 -52.34 -6.76 -18.93
CA GLY A 2 -51.34 -6.28 -19.88
C GLY A 2 -49.94 -6.79 -19.53
N SER A 3 -49.07 -6.68 -20.53
CA SER A 3 -47.67 -7.08 -20.55
C SER A 3 -46.81 -6.22 -19.61
N GLU A 4 -46.21 -6.82 -18.59
CA GLU A 4 -45.05 -6.24 -17.91
C GLU A 4 -43.84 -6.41 -18.83
N ALA A 5 -43.46 -5.32 -19.49
CA ALA A 5 -42.24 -5.24 -20.25
C ALA A 5 -41.04 -5.32 -19.29
N MET A 6 -40.13 -6.25 -19.55
CA MET A 6 -38.80 -6.29 -18.95
C MET A 6 -38.09 -4.95 -19.19
N SER A 7 -37.97 -4.12 -18.15
CA SER A 7 -37.08 -2.97 -18.19
C SER A 7 -35.66 -3.45 -17.92
N PHE A 8 -34.80 -3.34 -18.94
CA PHE A 8 -33.36 -3.42 -18.77
C PHE A 8 -32.93 -2.33 -17.79
N THR A 9 -32.63 -2.69 -16.55
CA THR A 9 -31.97 -1.80 -15.60
C THR A 9 -30.45 -1.95 -15.78
N SER A 10 -29.79 -0.86 -16.12
CA SER A 10 -28.34 -0.81 -16.20
C SER A 10 -27.73 -0.93 -14.80
N PRO A 11 -26.50 -1.47 -14.67
CA PRO A 11 -25.84 -1.70 -13.39
C PRO A 11 -25.41 -0.42 -12.65
N TYR A 12 -25.66 0.76 -13.22
CA TYR A 12 -25.37 2.07 -12.62
C TYR A 12 -26.68 2.76 -12.23
N THR A 13 -27.36 2.22 -11.22
CA THR A 13 -28.49 2.93 -10.59
C THR A 13 -27.96 4.13 -9.83
N VAL A 14 -27.75 5.25 -10.52
CA VAL A 14 -27.74 6.55 -9.86
C VAL A 14 -29.15 6.74 -9.29
N LYS A 15 -29.30 6.75 -7.97
CA LYS A 15 -30.57 6.93 -7.24
C LYS A 15 -31.31 8.26 -7.56
N THR A 16 -30.87 9.01 -8.56
CA THR A 16 -31.24 10.41 -8.81
C THR A 16 -31.78 10.67 -10.22
N LEU A 17 -31.97 9.66 -11.07
CA LEU A 17 -32.46 9.89 -12.44
C LEU A 17 -33.84 10.60 -12.45
N ASP A 18 -34.69 10.28 -11.48
CA ASP A 18 -36.02 10.90 -11.27
C ASP A 18 -35.95 12.34 -10.71
N GLN A 19 -34.80 12.78 -10.19
CA GLN A 19 -34.60 14.11 -9.61
C GLN A 19 -34.04 15.14 -10.61
N ILE A 20 -33.63 14.69 -11.81
CA ILE A 20 -33.08 15.58 -12.84
C ILE A 20 -34.23 16.25 -13.59
N PRO A 21 -34.29 17.60 -13.66
CA PRO A 21 -35.32 18.29 -14.42
C PRO A 21 -35.36 17.81 -15.88
N THR A 22 -36.55 17.58 -16.42
CA THR A 22 -36.75 17.16 -17.83
C THR A 22 -36.02 17.99 -18.89
N PRO A 23 -35.83 19.32 -18.78
CA PRO A 23 -35.01 20.07 -19.74
C PRO A 23 -33.53 19.67 -19.69
N VAL A 24 -32.98 19.35 -18.51
CA VAL A 24 -31.60 18.90 -18.34
C VAL A 24 -31.41 17.52 -18.94
N LEU A 25 -32.39 16.63 -18.76
CA LEU A 25 -32.39 15.29 -19.37
C LEU A 25 -32.39 15.37 -20.91
N LYS A 26 -33.25 16.22 -21.49
CA LYS A 26 -33.28 16.45 -22.95
C LYS A 26 -31.96 17.00 -23.48
N LEU A 27 -31.31 17.88 -22.72
CA LEU A 27 -30.01 18.45 -23.06
C LEU A 27 -28.88 17.43 -22.96
N LEU A 28 -28.89 16.56 -21.95
CA LEU A 28 -27.93 15.44 -21.83
C LEU A 28 -28.05 14.46 -23.00
N VAL A 29 -29.27 14.09 -23.38
CA VAL A 29 -29.51 13.19 -24.53
C VAL A 29 -29.08 13.85 -25.85
N SER A 30 -29.35 15.14 -26.05
CA SER A 30 -28.95 15.83 -27.28
C SER A 30 -27.44 16.04 -27.37
N LEU A 31 -26.76 16.28 -26.25
CA LEU A 31 -25.31 16.42 -26.17
C LEU A 31 -24.57 15.08 -26.13
N GLY A 32 -25.27 13.96 -25.96
CA GLY A 32 -24.67 12.64 -25.78
C GLY A 32 -23.58 12.28 -26.79
N PRO A 33 -23.80 12.43 -28.11
CA PRO A 33 -22.77 12.18 -29.11
C PRO A 33 -21.54 13.08 -28.96
N ALA A 34 -21.72 14.36 -28.62
CA ALA A 34 -20.62 15.30 -28.42
C ALA A 34 -19.82 14.96 -27.15
N LEU A 35 -20.52 14.66 -26.05
CA LEU A 35 -19.92 14.22 -24.78
C LEU A 35 -19.10 12.94 -24.97
N ARG A 36 -19.59 11.99 -25.78
CA ARG A 36 -18.86 10.77 -26.11
C ARG A 36 -17.53 11.05 -26.81
N TYR A 37 -17.49 11.99 -27.75
CA TYR A 37 -16.22 12.38 -28.38
C TYR A 37 -15.27 13.06 -27.40
N ILE A 38 -15.78 13.91 -26.50
CA ILE A 38 -14.98 14.57 -25.47
C ILE A 38 -14.43 13.55 -24.47
N ALA A 39 -15.24 12.59 -24.03
CA ALA A 39 -14.83 11.52 -23.12
C ALA A 39 -13.76 10.62 -23.76
N GLN A 40 -13.93 10.24 -25.04
CA GLN A 40 -12.91 9.52 -25.79
C GLN A 40 -11.61 10.32 -25.89
N LEU A 41 -11.68 11.62 -26.19
CA LEU A 41 -10.52 12.50 -26.26
C LEU A 41 -9.83 12.61 -24.88
N ALA A 42 -10.59 12.74 -23.79
CA ALA A 42 -10.06 12.75 -22.43
C ALA A 42 -9.33 11.45 -22.09
N GLN A 43 -9.90 10.29 -22.44
CA GLN A 43 -9.23 8.99 -22.26
C GLN A 43 -7.94 8.88 -23.07
N VAL A 44 -7.92 9.41 -24.29
CA VAL A 44 -6.73 9.42 -25.15
C VAL A 44 -5.65 10.32 -24.55
N ILE A 45 -5.98 11.51 -24.05
CA ILE A 45 -5.04 12.41 -23.37
C ILE A 45 -4.52 11.80 -22.05
N MET A 46 -5.37 11.11 -21.30
CA MET A 46 -4.98 10.45 -20.05
C MET A 46 -4.26 9.12 -20.25
N TRP A 47 -4.04 8.66 -21.49
CA TRP A 47 -3.45 7.35 -21.81
C TRP A 47 -4.23 6.17 -21.20
N LYS A 48 -5.55 6.31 -21.04
CA LYS A 48 -6.48 5.29 -20.49
C LYS A 48 -7.38 4.66 -21.56
N SER A 49 -7.22 5.04 -22.82
CA SER A 49 -7.98 4.45 -23.92
C SER A 49 -7.65 2.96 -24.10
N SER A 50 -8.65 2.16 -24.50
CA SER A 50 -8.49 0.74 -24.85
C SER A 50 -7.43 0.51 -25.94
N GLN A 51 -7.19 1.50 -26.81
CA GLN A 51 -6.24 1.42 -27.90
C GLN A 51 -5.11 2.46 -27.72
N PRO A 52 -3.91 2.07 -27.23
CA PRO A 52 -2.83 3.02 -26.94
C PRO A 52 -2.28 3.73 -28.19
N ARG A 53 -2.47 3.14 -29.36
CA ARG A 53 -2.13 3.74 -30.67
C ARG A 53 -2.79 5.09 -30.90
N LEU A 54 -3.98 5.33 -30.35
CA LEU A 54 -4.70 6.60 -30.52
C LEU A 54 -4.01 7.75 -29.77
N SER A 55 -3.47 7.50 -28.58
CA SER A 55 -2.70 8.48 -27.81
C SER A 55 -1.39 8.85 -28.51
N ILE A 56 -0.71 7.87 -29.11
CA ILE A 56 0.51 8.11 -29.91
C ILE A 56 0.17 8.92 -31.16
N LEU A 57 -0.90 8.55 -31.87
CA LEU A 57 -1.36 9.25 -33.06
C LEU A 57 -1.76 10.70 -32.74
N MET A 58 -2.36 10.96 -31.57
CA MET A 58 -2.66 12.31 -31.12
C MET A 58 -1.37 13.14 -30.97
N VAL A 59 -0.32 12.61 -30.32
CA VAL A 59 0.97 13.30 -30.19
C VAL A 59 1.60 13.57 -31.56
N LEU A 60 1.51 12.62 -32.49
CA LEU A 60 1.98 12.81 -33.86
C LEU A 60 1.18 13.89 -34.59
N ILE A 61 -0.15 13.90 -34.45
CA ILE A 61 -1.00 14.97 -35.00
C ILE A 61 -0.57 16.32 -34.44
N TRP A 62 -0.37 16.43 -33.13
CA TRP A 62 0.10 17.68 -32.50
C TRP A 62 1.42 18.15 -33.12
N ILE A 63 2.41 17.27 -33.22
CA ILE A 63 3.72 17.60 -33.82
C ILE A 63 3.55 18.04 -35.28
N MET A 64 2.75 17.32 -36.07
CA MET A 64 2.46 17.66 -37.46
C MET A 64 1.76 19.02 -37.57
N THR A 65 0.81 19.32 -36.68
CA THR A 65 0.12 20.62 -36.64
C THR A 65 1.05 21.78 -36.33
N CYS A 66 2.03 21.59 -35.46
CA CYS A 66 3.00 22.63 -35.14
C CYS A 66 4.06 22.83 -36.24
N LEU A 67 4.51 21.76 -36.91
CA LEU A 67 5.54 21.84 -37.95
C LEU A 67 4.99 22.31 -39.31
N TRP A 68 3.75 21.95 -39.65
CA TRP A 68 3.10 22.31 -40.91
C TRP A 68 1.86 23.19 -40.70
N THR A 69 1.95 24.17 -39.80
CA THR A 69 0.85 25.10 -39.45
C THR A 69 0.21 25.73 -40.69
N TRP A 70 1.02 26.28 -41.60
CA TRP A 70 0.53 26.94 -42.81
C TRP A 70 -0.22 25.98 -43.74
N GLN A 71 0.36 24.81 -44.01
CA GLN A 71 -0.22 23.82 -44.92
C GLN A 71 -1.52 23.24 -44.35
N LEU A 72 -1.57 22.97 -43.04
CA LEU A 72 -2.78 22.48 -42.39
C LEU A 72 -3.88 23.53 -42.30
N LEU A 73 -3.54 24.80 -42.07
CA LEU A 73 -4.56 25.85 -42.02
C LEU A 73 -5.12 26.18 -43.42
N ALA A 74 -4.27 26.13 -44.46
CA ALA A 74 -4.67 26.42 -45.84
C ALA A 74 -5.40 25.23 -46.51
N LEU A 75 -4.90 24.00 -46.36
CA LEU A 75 -5.42 22.80 -47.04
C LEU A 75 -6.31 21.93 -46.16
N GLY A 76 -6.24 22.07 -44.83
CA GLY A 76 -6.97 21.24 -43.88
C GLY A 76 -8.49 21.40 -43.98
N PRO A 77 -9.06 22.61 -43.83
CA PRO A 77 -10.50 22.80 -43.93
C PRO A 77 -11.11 22.30 -45.25
N PRO A 78 -10.59 22.66 -46.45
CA PRO A 78 -11.13 22.11 -47.69
C PRO A 78 -10.89 20.59 -47.81
N GLY A 79 -9.76 20.08 -47.31
CA GLY A 79 -9.45 18.65 -47.30
C GLY A 79 -10.40 17.82 -46.43
N LEU A 80 -10.78 18.32 -45.24
CA LEU A 80 -11.72 17.66 -44.34
C LEU A 80 -13.13 17.56 -44.93
N ILE A 81 -13.58 18.62 -45.62
CA ILE A 81 -14.88 18.61 -46.30
C ILE A 81 -14.87 17.58 -47.42
N LEU A 82 -13.81 17.56 -48.25
CA LEU A 82 -13.65 16.56 -49.31
C LEU A 82 -13.56 15.14 -48.75
N TYR A 83 -12.83 14.94 -47.66
CA TYR A 83 -12.74 13.64 -46.99
C TYR A 83 -14.12 13.18 -46.47
N LYS A 84 -14.87 14.06 -45.80
CA LYS A 84 -16.21 13.73 -45.28
C LYS A 84 -17.17 13.37 -46.42
N LEU A 85 -17.17 14.16 -47.51
CA LEU A 85 -17.97 13.88 -48.70
C LEU A 85 -17.57 12.56 -49.36
N ALA A 86 -16.27 12.28 -49.49
CA ALA A 86 -15.77 11.03 -50.04
C ALA A 86 -16.15 9.82 -49.17
N GLN A 87 -16.04 9.95 -47.84
CA GLN A 87 -16.44 8.93 -46.89
C GLN A 87 -17.95 8.66 -46.96
N ASP A 88 -18.78 9.71 -46.96
CA ASP A 88 -20.24 9.57 -47.04
C ASP A 88 -20.65 8.97 -48.39
N TRP A 89 -20.02 9.40 -49.49
CA TRP A 89 -20.23 8.82 -50.81
C TRP A 89 -19.83 7.34 -50.87
N LEU A 90 -18.65 6.97 -50.35
CA LEU A 90 -18.20 5.59 -50.26
C LEU A 90 -19.13 4.75 -49.37
N ALA A 91 -19.56 5.29 -48.23
CA ALA A 91 -20.47 4.62 -47.32
C ALA A 91 -21.82 4.36 -48.00
N VAL A 92 -22.39 5.35 -48.68
CA VAL A 92 -23.64 5.19 -49.44
C VAL A 92 -23.47 4.13 -50.53
N ARG A 93 -22.38 4.18 -51.30
CA ARG A 93 -22.11 3.22 -52.37
C ARG A 93 -21.94 1.79 -51.85
N MET A 94 -21.11 1.60 -50.82
CA MET A 94 -20.84 0.29 -50.22
C MET A 94 -22.08 -0.26 -49.51
N ASN A 95 -22.82 0.58 -48.78
CA ASN A 95 -24.03 0.15 -48.08
C ASN A 95 -25.15 -0.21 -49.05
N ARG A 96 -25.27 0.48 -50.19
CA ARG A 96 -26.23 0.12 -51.24
C ARG A 96 -25.95 -1.26 -51.82
N VAL A 97 -24.71 -1.51 -52.26
CA VAL A 97 -24.29 -2.82 -52.80
C VAL A 97 -24.46 -3.93 -51.75
N ARG A 98 -24.09 -3.65 -50.50
CA ARG A 98 -24.26 -4.59 -49.38
C ARG A 98 -25.74 -4.91 -49.13
N ARG A 99 -26.63 -3.92 -49.19
CA ARG A 99 -28.09 -4.12 -49.05
C ARG A 99 -28.65 -4.95 -50.18
N GLU A 100 -28.29 -4.62 -51.43
CA GLU A 100 -28.74 -5.37 -52.62
C GLU A 100 -28.28 -6.84 -52.57
N ASN A 101 -27.04 -7.11 -52.14
CA ASN A 101 -26.55 -8.48 -51.97
C ASN A 101 -27.26 -9.23 -50.83
N LEU A 102 -27.50 -8.56 -49.69
CA LEU A 102 -28.28 -9.12 -48.59
C LEU A 102 -29.72 -9.43 -49.02
N GLU A 103 -30.35 -8.57 -49.82
CA GLU A 103 -31.69 -8.79 -50.35
C GLU A 103 -31.75 -9.98 -51.31
N LYS A 104 -30.76 -10.15 -52.17
CA LYS A 104 -30.65 -11.35 -53.04
C LYS A 104 -30.54 -12.64 -52.22
N VAL A 105 -29.65 -12.66 -51.21
CA VAL A 105 -29.51 -13.82 -50.32
C VAL A 105 -30.82 -14.13 -49.59
N ARG A 106 -31.53 -13.10 -49.10
CA ARG A 106 -32.85 -13.28 -48.46
C ARG A 106 -33.90 -13.79 -49.42
N GLN A 107 -33.92 -13.32 -50.67
CA GLN A 107 -34.85 -13.81 -51.69
C GLN A 107 -34.59 -15.28 -52.03
N GLU A 108 -33.33 -15.69 -52.14
CA GLU A 108 -32.96 -17.09 -52.34
C GLU A 108 -33.36 -17.96 -51.15
N GLN A 109 -33.16 -17.48 -49.91
CA GLN A 109 -33.60 -18.19 -48.71
C GLN A 109 -35.12 -18.33 -48.65
N ARG A 110 -35.88 -17.28 -48.99
CA ARG A 110 -37.36 -17.34 -49.08
C ARG A 110 -37.82 -18.36 -50.10
N LYS A 111 -37.23 -18.37 -51.31
CA LYS A 111 -37.54 -19.37 -52.34
C LYS A 111 -37.27 -20.80 -51.87
N LYS A 112 -36.11 -21.04 -51.24
CA LYS A 112 -35.77 -22.37 -50.68
C LYS A 112 -36.74 -22.80 -49.57
N ARG A 113 -37.16 -21.87 -48.71
CA ARG A 113 -38.15 -22.14 -47.64
C ARG A 113 -39.54 -22.44 -48.22
N GLU A 114 -39.96 -21.69 -49.23
CA GLU A 114 -41.23 -21.92 -49.94
C GLU A 114 -41.23 -23.25 -50.71
N GLU A 115 -40.12 -23.60 -51.36
CA GLU A 115 -39.94 -24.90 -52.02
C GLU A 115 -39.98 -26.04 -51.00
N LYS A 116 -39.33 -25.89 -49.85
CA LYS A 116 -39.37 -26.88 -48.77
C LYS A 116 -40.79 -27.06 -48.21
N LEU A 117 -41.52 -25.96 -47.98
CA LEU A 117 -42.92 -25.99 -47.56
C LEU A 117 -43.86 -26.62 -48.60
N ARG A 118 -43.51 -26.56 -49.90
CA ARG A 118 -44.28 -27.20 -50.98
C ARG A 118 -44.00 -28.69 -51.12
N GLN A 119 -42.85 -29.17 -50.63
CA GLN A 119 -42.45 -30.58 -50.66
C GLN A 119 -42.86 -31.36 -49.41
N GLU A 120 -43.33 -30.65 -48.37
CA GLU A 120 -43.76 -31.26 -47.11
C GLU A 120 -45.24 -31.64 -47.19
N ASP A 121 -45.52 -32.94 -47.22
CA ASP A 121 -46.87 -33.50 -47.35
C ASP A 121 -47.57 -33.73 -45.98
N ASP A 122 -46.84 -33.63 -44.86
CA ASP A 122 -47.37 -33.79 -43.50
C ASP A 122 -47.88 -32.46 -42.92
N ASP A 123 -49.18 -32.37 -42.65
CA ASP A 123 -49.85 -31.16 -42.16
C ASP A 123 -49.39 -30.72 -40.76
N ASP A 124 -48.98 -31.66 -39.89
CA ASP A 124 -48.50 -31.36 -38.53
C ASP A 124 -47.06 -30.80 -38.53
N GLU A 125 -46.21 -31.31 -39.41
CA GLU A 125 -44.85 -30.78 -39.60
C GLU A 125 -44.89 -29.42 -40.33
N ARG A 126 -45.79 -29.28 -41.30
CA ARG A 126 -46.02 -28.01 -42.00
C ARG A 126 -46.49 -26.89 -41.07
N SER A 127 -47.36 -27.20 -40.12
CA SER A 127 -47.84 -26.24 -39.10
C SER A 127 -46.72 -25.79 -38.16
N ARG A 128 -45.89 -26.72 -37.67
CA ARG A 128 -44.71 -26.41 -36.84
C ARG A 128 -43.69 -25.56 -37.61
N TYR A 129 -43.47 -25.85 -38.88
CA TYR A 129 -42.57 -25.07 -39.73
C TYR A 129 -43.05 -23.63 -39.94
N LEU A 130 -44.36 -23.42 -40.12
CA LEU A 130 -44.96 -22.08 -40.25
C LEU A 130 -44.87 -21.27 -38.94
N GLU A 131 -45.00 -21.92 -37.79
CA GLU A 131 -44.88 -21.27 -36.48
C GLU A 131 -43.43 -20.86 -36.20
N GLN A 132 -42.47 -21.74 -36.49
CA GLN A 132 -41.05 -21.44 -36.42
C GLN A 132 -40.65 -20.32 -37.40
N GLN A 133 -41.24 -20.27 -38.59
CA GLN A 133 -41.05 -19.18 -39.54
C GLN A 133 -41.56 -17.84 -38.98
N LYS A 134 -42.74 -17.81 -38.34
CA LYS A 134 -43.28 -16.59 -37.71
C LYS A 134 -42.39 -16.10 -36.57
N GLU A 135 -41.83 -17.02 -35.79
CA GLU A 135 -40.92 -16.69 -34.68
C GLU A 135 -39.58 -16.17 -35.20
N GLU A 136 -39.02 -16.78 -36.25
CA GLU A 136 -37.82 -16.27 -36.94
C GLU A 136 -38.06 -14.89 -37.56
N GLU A 137 -39.20 -14.66 -38.23
CA GLU A 137 -39.56 -13.37 -38.81
C GLU A 137 -39.76 -12.30 -37.73
N ALA A 138 -40.35 -12.66 -36.58
CA ALA A 138 -40.46 -11.79 -35.42
C ALA A 138 -39.08 -11.44 -34.83
N ASN A 139 -38.17 -12.43 -34.71
CA ASN A 139 -36.80 -12.22 -34.25
C ASN A 139 -35.96 -11.39 -35.24
N GLU A 140 -36.17 -11.54 -36.54
CA GLU A 140 -35.54 -10.69 -37.56
C GLU A 140 -36.05 -9.24 -37.48
N LEU A 141 -37.35 -9.01 -37.25
CA LEU A 141 -37.92 -7.67 -37.05
C LEU A 141 -37.34 -7.00 -35.78
N ILE A 142 -37.08 -7.77 -34.73
CA ILE A 142 -36.37 -7.30 -33.53
C ILE A 142 -34.90 -6.99 -33.85
N SER A 143 -34.23 -7.76 -34.71
CA SER A 143 -32.87 -7.44 -35.20
C SER A 143 -32.81 -6.19 -36.10
N ARG A 144 -33.91 -5.79 -36.76
CA ARG A 144 -33.99 -4.49 -37.47
C ARG A 144 -33.98 -3.29 -36.49
N LYS A 145 -34.21 -3.53 -35.20
CA LYS A 145 -34.01 -2.59 -34.10
C LYS A 145 -32.56 -2.58 -33.58
N ILE A 146 -31.59 -3.13 -34.33
CA ILE A 146 -30.17 -2.86 -34.10
C ILE A 146 -29.96 -1.35 -34.13
N ARG A 147 -29.52 -0.82 -33.00
CA ARG A 147 -29.25 0.60 -32.74
C ARG A 147 -28.45 1.18 -33.92
N PRO A 148 -28.88 2.28 -34.55
CA PRO A 148 -28.06 2.93 -35.57
C PRO A 148 -26.73 3.32 -34.94
N ALA A 149 -25.62 3.04 -35.63
CA ALA A 149 -24.28 3.45 -35.20
C ALA A 149 -24.27 4.97 -34.97
N GLY A 150 -24.34 5.40 -33.70
CA GLY A 150 -24.39 6.82 -33.32
C GLY A 150 -25.47 7.21 -32.31
N GLN A 151 -26.45 6.35 -32.01
CA GLN A 151 -27.36 6.61 -30.87
C GLN A 151 -26.66 6.24 -29.55
N VAL A 152 -26.40 7.26 -28.73
CA VAL A 152 -25.80 7.14 -27.39
C VAL A 152 -26.94 7.06 -26.37
N SER A 153 -26.97 6.02 -25.54
CA SER A 153 -27.99 5.91 -24.50
C SER A 153 -27.70 6.89 -23.36
N LEU A 154 -28.73 7.28 -22.59
CA LEU A 154 -28.54 8.18 -21.45
C LEU A 154 -27.51 7.61 -20.46
N ASP A 155 -27.52 6.30 -20.24
CA ASP A 155 -26.56 5.63 -19.36
C ASP A 155 -25.12 5.78 -19.89
N ASP A 156 -24.91 5.61 -21.20
CA ASP A 156 -23.60 5.85 -21.83
C ASP A 156 -23.16 7.31 -21.64
N THR A 157 -24.08 8.28 -21.75
CA THR A 157 -23.75 9.70 -21.54
C THR A 157 -23.38 10.02 -20.10
N LEU A 158 -23.97 9.32 -19.13
CA LEU A 158 -23.64 9.49 -17.72
C LEU A 158 -22.26 8.89 -17.41
N GLU A 159 -21.93 7.73 -17.98
CA GLU A 159 -20.59 7.15 -17.88
C GLU A 159 -19.53 8.09 -18.49
N ASP A 160 -19.80 8.62 -19.69
CA ASP A 160 -18.94 9.60 -20.36
C ASP A 160 -18.72 10.85 -19.49
N LEU A 161 -19.74 11.32 -18.77
CA LEU A 161 -19.64 12.49 -17.88
C LEU A 161 -18.73 12.21 -16.67
N VAL A 162 -18.79 11.00 -16.09
CA VAL A 162 -17.87 10.60 -15.01
C VAL A 162 -16.42 10.61 -15.48
N ILE A 163 -16.15 10.13 -16.70
CA ILE A 163 -14.82 10.15 -17.30
C ILE A 163 -14.32 11.60 -17.49
N ILE A 164 -15.20 12.49 -17.98
CA ILE A 164 -14.86 13.91 -18.17
C ILE A 164 -14.58 14.59 -16.83
N ASN A 165 -15.40 14.36 -15.81
CA ASN A 165 -15.17 14.90 -14.46
C ASN A 165 -13.85 14.39 -13.87
N ALA A 166 -13.54 13.11 -14.04
CA ALA A 166 -12.26 12.55 -13.58
C ALA A 166 -11.05 13.21 -14.27
N PHE A 167 -11.19 13.59 -15.54
CA PHE A 167 -10.17 14.36 -16.27
C PHE A 167 -10.04 15.79 -15.72
N LEU A 168 -11.15 16.48 -15.48
CA LEU A 168 -11.16 17.83 -14.91
C LEU A 168 -10.55 17.86 -13.50
N ASP A 169 -10.91 16.91 -12.63
CA ASP A 169 -10.32 16.80 -11.29
C ASP A 169 -8.80 16.53 -11.36
N HIS A 170 -8.38 15.74 -12.34
CA HIS A 170 -6.96 15.50 -12.57
C HIS A 170 -6.25 16.79 -13.00
N SER A 171 -6.75 17.50 -14.01
CA SER A 171 -6.12 18.74 -14.49
C SER A 171 -6.12 19.84 -13.42
N GLN A 172 -7.22 20.01 -12.69
CA GLN A 172 -7.33 20.97 -11.59
C GLN A 172 -6.26 20.71 -10.51
N ARG A 173 -6.11 19.47 -10.04
CA ARG A 173 -5.08 19.13 -9.03
C ARG A 173 -3.65 19.35 -9.53
N TYR A 174 -3.40 19.26 -10.83
CA TYR A 174 -2.09 19.58 -11.40
C TYR A 174 -1.85 21.09 -11.43
N ILE A 175 -2.86 21.86 -11.84
CA ILE A 175 -2.81 23.32 -11.88
C ILE A 175 -2.66 23.89 -10.48
N GLU A 176 -3.47 23.46 -9.52
CA GLU A 176 -3.38 23.89 -8.11
C GLU A 176 -2.01 23.58 -7.52
N ARG A 177 -1.45 22.39 -7.76
CA ARG A 177 -0.08 22.08 -7.32
C ARG A 177 0.95 23.01 -7.93
N ALA A 178 0.84 23.34 -9.22
CA ALA A 178 1.77 24.26 -9.87
C ALA A 178 1.65 25.68 -9.30
N ILE A 179 0.42 26.19 -9.15
CA ILE A 179 0.14 27.51 -8.60
C ILE A 179 0.62 27.63 -7.16
N ASN A 180 0.30 26.65 -6.31
CA ASN A 180 0.71 26.66 -4.90
C ASN A 180 2.24 26.57 -4.78
N THR A 181 2.91 25.74 -5.59
CA THR A 181 4.39 25.66 -5.59
C THR A 181 5.02 26.99 -5.98
N ILE A 182 4.44 27.73 -6.94
CA ILE A 182 4.93 29.05 -7.34
C ILE A 182 4.66 30.08 -6.23
N GLY A 183 3.45 30.07 -5.66
CA GLY A 183 3.02 31.01 -4.63
C GLY A 183 3.76 30.88 -3.30
N GLU A 184 4.14 29.66 -2.89
CA GLU A 184 4.91 29.40 -1.66
C GLU A 184 6.42 29.66 -1.81
N SER A 185 6.91 29.80 -3.04
CA SER A 185 8.34 29.93 -3.30
C SER A 185 8.84 31.36 -3.14
N ASN A 186 10.05 31.53 -2.58
CA ASN A 186 10.67 32.85 -2.47
C ASN A 186 10.83 33.50 -3.86
N PRO A 187 10.46 34.78 -4.05
CA PRO A 187 10.51 35.44 -5.36
C PRO A 187 11.91 35.46 -5.98
N VAL A 188 12.96 35.51 -5.15
CA VAL A 188 14.37 35.40 -5.58
C VAL A 188 14.68 34.02 -6.18
N SER A 189 14.05 32.96 -5.68
CA SER A 189 14.19 31.60 -6.22
C SER A 189 13.55 31.50 -7.61
N VAL A 190 12.35 32.05 -7.79
CA VAL A 190 11.66 32.09 -9.09
C VAL A 190 12.50 32.86 -10.11
N LEU A 191 13.01 34.04 -9.73
CA LEU A 191 13.88 34.85 -10.58
C LEU A 191 15.17 34.11 -10.96
N SER A 192 15.72 33.28 -10.06
CA SER A 192 16.90 32.45 -10.33
C SER A 192 16.68 31.34 -11.34
N VAL A 193 15.50 30.72 -11.32
CA VAL A 193 15.13 29.74 -12.34
C VAL A 193 14.90 30.45 -13.67
N LEU A 194 14.21 31.60 -13.67
CA LEU A 194 13.92 32.39 -14.85
C LEU A 194 15.20 32.89 -15.55
N MET A 195 16.24 33.25 -14.80
CA MET A 195 17.54 33.64 -15.36
C MET A 195 18.20 32.52 -16.17
N TYR A 196 17.94 31.25 -15.86
CA TYR A 196 18.46 30.12 -16.65
C TYR A 196 17.52 29.72 -17.77
N VAL A 197 16.23 29.65 -17.47
CA VAL A 197 15.22 29.17 -18.41
C VAL A 197 15.01 30.16 -19.55
N ALA A 198 15.00 31.47 -19.29
CA ALA A 198 14.75 32.48 -20.33
C ALA A 198 15.83 32.55 -21.42
N PRO A 199 17.15 32.69 -21.12
CA PRO A 199 18.16 32.71 -22.17
C PRO A 199 18.28 31.37 -22.89
N LEU A 200 18.08 30.24 -22.17
CA LEU A 200 18.01 28.93 -22.80
C LEU A 200 16.80 28.81 -23.73
N TRP A 201 15.64 29.32 -23.33
CA TRP A 201 14.44 29.40 -24.16
C TRP A 201 14.69 30.26 -25.40
N ILE A 202 15.30 31.43 -25.26
CA ILE A 202 15.64 32.32 -26.38
C ILE A 202 16.64 31.65 -27.33
N LEU A 203 17.69 31.02 -26.81
CA LEU A 203 18.70 30.30 -27.60
C LEU A 203 18.07 29.13 -28.36
N LEU A 204 17.22 28.35 -27.69
CA LEU A 204 16.48 27.27 -28.34
C LEU A 204 15.58 27.84 -29.45
N ASN A 205 14.84 28.92 -29.20
CA ASN A 205 13.96 29.53 -30.20
C ASN A 205 14.74 30.05 -31.40
N TRP A 206 15.94 30.57 -31.17
CA TRP A 206 16.84 31.00 -32.22
C TRP A 206 17.36 29.82 -33.06
N TRP A 207 17.67 28.68 -32.43
CA TRP A 207 18.22 27.51 -33.13
C TRP A 207 17.18 26.68 -33.88
N PHE A 208 16.06 26.37 -33.22
CA PHE A 208 15.05 25.43 -33.73
C PHE A 208 13.79 26.12 -34.28
N GLY A 209 13.62 27.41 -34.02
CA GLY A 209 12.39 28.14 -34.33
C GLY A 209 11.26 27.87 -33.32
N ALA A 210 10.35 28.84 -33.20
CA ALA A 210 9.24 28.77 -32.23
C ALA A 210 8.30 27.58 -32.48
N GLN A 211 8.13 27.17 -33.74
CA GLN A 211 7.25 26.07 -34.14
C GLN A 211 7.72 24.72 -33.59
N VAL A 212 9.02 24.43 -33.69
CA VAL A 212 9.61 23.16 -33.21
C VAL A 212 9.55 23.10 -31.68
N ILE A 213 9.79 24.21 -30.99
CA ILE A 213 9.72 24.24 -29.53
C ILE A 213 8.29 24.08 -29.03
N MET A 214 7.32 24.73 -29.65
CA MET A 214 5.91 24.52 -29.34
C MET A 214 5.50 23.06 -29.59
N ALA A 215 6.01 22.43 -30.64
CA ALA A 215 5.79 21.01 -30.91
C ALA A 215 6.34 20.14 -29.77
N ILE A 216 7.59 20.37 -29.35
CA ILE A 216 8.24 19.62 -28.27
C ILE A 216 7.55 19.83 -26.93
N VAL A 217 7.29 21.07 -26.54
CA VAL A 217 6.66 21.41 -25.25
C VAL A 217 5.27 20.81 -25.16
N GLY A 218 4.46 20.95 -26.22
CA GLY A 218 3.12 20.35 -26.24
C GLY A 218 3.16 18.81 -26.29
N ALA A 219 4.12 18.21 -27.00
CA ALA A 219 4.30 16.75 -26.99
C ALA A 219 4.66 16.24 -25.58
N VAL A 220 5.55 16.93 -24.85
CA VAL A 220 5.88 16.58 -23.46
C VAL A 220 4.65 16.72 -22.55
N LEU A 221 3.83 17.77 -22.75
CA LEU A 221 2.60 17.96 -21.97
C LEU A 221 1.59 16.84 -22.22
N LEU A 222 1.40 16.42 -23.48
CA LEU A 222 0.49 15.32 -23.86
C LEU A 222 1.00 13.94 -23.39
N VAL A 223 2.31 13.77 -23.29
CA VAL A 223 2.94 12.55 -22.77
C VAL A 223 2.99 12.55 -21.23
N SER A 224 2.85 13.70 -20.57
CA SER A 224 2.96 13.84 -19.10
C SER A 224 2.06 12.90 -18.28
N PRO A 225 0.78 12.67 -18.64
CA PRO A 225 -0.08 11.73 -17.93
C PRO A 225 0.27 10.25 -18.17
N SER A 226 1.14 9.95 -19.14
CA SER A 226 1.49 8.59 -19.52
C SER A 226 2.20 7.83 -18.37
N PRO A 227 1.84 6.56 -18.12
CA PRO A 227 2.50 5.73 -17.11
C PRO A 227 4.02 5.63 -17.32
N TRP A 228 4.45 5.50 -18.58
CA TRP A 228 5.86 5.39 -18.93
C TRP A 228 6.64 6.66 -18.60
N PHE A 229 6.06 7.82 -18.90
CA PHE A 229 6.66 9.10 -18.57
C PHE A 229 6.79 9.30 -17.05
N GLN A 230 5.77 8.92 -16.29
CA GLN A 230 5.82 8.99 -14.83
C GLN A 230 6.91 8.06 -14.25
N ILE A 231 7.10 6.87 -14.82
CA ILE A 231 8.18 5.96 -14.42
C ILE A 231 9.56 6.58 -14.74
N ILE A 232 9.72 7.17 -15.93
CA ILE A 232 10.98 7.82 -16.34
C ILE A 232 11.28 9.02 -15.42
N VAL A 233 10.32 9.91 -15.21
CA VAL A 233 10.48 11.10 -14.36
C VAL A 233 10.71 10.70 -12.91
N SER A 234 9.99 9.71 -12.38
CA SER A 234 10.22 9.23 -11.01
C SER A 234 11.58 8.54 -10.85
N SER A 235 12.09 7.88 -11.89
CA SER A 235 13.44 7.29 -11.89
C SER A 235 14.51 8.36 -11.95
N MET A 236 14.36 9.38 -12.80
CA MET A 236 15.24 10.54 -12.84
C MET A 236 15.24 11.30 -11.51
N ARG A 237 14.07 11.54 -10.91
CA ARG A 237 13.94 12.19 -9.61
C ARG A 237 14.54 11.37 -8.46
N ARG A 238 14.75 10.06 -8.62
CA ARG A 238 15.42 9.22 -7.61
C ARG A 238 16.93 9.21 -7.78
N ASN A 239 17.45 9.58 -8.95
CA ASN A 239 18.89 9.59 -9.23
C ASN A 239 19.62 10.68 -8.41
N ILE A 240 20.55 10.26 -7.56
CA ILE A 240 21.29 11.12 -6.64
C ILE A 240 22.21 12.10 -7.38
N VAL A 241 22.83 11.68 -8.48
CA VAL A 241 23.74 12.50 -9.28
C VAL A 241 22.98 13.67 -9.91
N LEU A 242 21.82 13.37 -10.51
CA LEU A 242 20.96 14.38 -11.13
C LEU A 242 20.47 15.41 -10.10
N LYS A 243 20.09 14.96 -8.90
CA LYS A 243 19.73 15.85 -7.78
C LYS A 243 20.88 16.77 -7.39
N HIS A 244 22.09 16.22 -7.22
CA HIS A 244 23.26 17.02 -6.85
C HIS A 244 23.64 18.03 -7.93
N LEU A 245 23.51 17.66 -9.20
CA LEU A 245 23.78 18.54 -10.34
C LEU A 245 22.76 19.68 -10.39
N LEU A 246 21.46 19.39 -10.30
CA LEU A 246 20.40 20.40 -10.25
C LEU A 246 20.53 21.34 -9.05
N ALA A 247 20.83 20.81 -7.86
CA ALA A 247 21.06 21.63 -6.67
C ALA A 247 22.31 22.51 -6.79
N ALA A 248 23.38 22.02 -7.43
CA ALA A 248 24.58 22.80 -7.67
C ALA A 248 24.33 23.93 -8.69
N MET A 249 23.61 23.65 -9.78
CA MET A 249 23.20 24.67 -10.76
C MET A 249 22.30 25.73 -10.12
N TRP A 250 21.33 25.31 -9.31
CA TRP A 250 20.46 26.24 -8.58
C TRP A 250 21.24 27.12 -7.60
N ALA A 251 22.14 26.54 -6.80
CA ALA A 251 22.98 27.29 -5.86
C ALA A 251 23.90 28.30 -6.57
N TYR A 252 24.44 27.93 -7.73
CA TYR A 252 25.27 28.83 -8.54
C TYR A 252 24.45 30.00 -9.10
N GLY A 253 23.20 29.78 -9.51
CA GLY A 253 22.35 30.84 -10.06
C GLY A 253 21.88 31.86 -9.06
N VAL A 254 21.47 31.39 -7.89
CA VAL A 254 21.15 32.28 -6.76
C VAL A 254 22.37 33.13 -6.41
N ALA A 255 23.58 32.55 -6.42
CA ALA A 255 24.81 33.30 -6.16
C ALA A 255 25.12 34.36 -7.23
N VAL A 256 24.91 34.05 -8.51
CA VAL A 256 25.11 34.99 -9.62
C VAL A 256 24.11 36.15 -9.57
N ILE A 257 22.83 35.92 -9.29
CA ILE A 257 21.81 37.00 -9.19
C ILE A 257 22.08 37.94 -8.03
N LEU A 258 22.37 37.38 -6.85
CA LEU A 258 22.78 38.18 -5.69
C LEU A 258 24.06 38.98 -5.98
N SER A 259 24.87 38.54 -6.94
CA SER A 259 26.08 39.24 -7.37
C SER A 259 25.83 40.34 -8.42
N ILE A 260 24.85 40.16 -9.30
CA ILE A 260 24.51 41.16 -10.34
C ILE A 260 23.75 42.34 -9.71
N PHE A 261 22.89 42.09 -8.71
CA PHE A 261 22.10 43.13 -8.04
C PHE A 261 22.85 43.92 -6.94
N ARG A 262 24.14 43.67 -6.71
CA ARG A 262 24.99 44.51 -5.84
C ARG A 262 26.18 45.02 -6.64
N PHE A 263 26.03 46.22 -7.20
CA PHE A 263 27.10 47.02 -7.80
C PHE A 263 27.96 47.62 -6.69
N ASP A 264 29.04 46.93 -6.28
CA ASP A 264 30.27 47.59 -5.83
C ASP A 264 31.49 46.64 -5.89
N LEU A 265 32.67 47.24 -6.08
CA LEU A 265 33.95 46.65 -6.46
C LEU A 265 34.55 45.68 -5.41
N GLN A 266 35.14 44.59 -5.93
CA GLN A 266 36.27 43.75 -5.45
C GLN A 266 36.00 42.25 -5.63
N PHE A 267 36.40 41.74 -6.80
CA PHE A 267 36.11 40.40 -7.33
C PHE A 267 36.73 39.23 -6.52
N LYS A 268 37.90 39.45 -5.90
CA LYS A 268 38.72 38.37 -5.32
C LYS A 268 38.21 37.88 -3.94
N GLU A 269 37.77 38.80 -3.09
CA GLU A 269 37.13 38.44 -1.80
C GLU A 269 35.71 37.88 -1.99
N ARG A 270 35.06 38.29 -3.08
CA ARG A 270 33.72 37.86 -3.47
C ARG A 270 33.66 36.40 -3.89
N ILE A 271 34.63 35.89 -4.66
CA ILE A 271 34.68 34.46 -5.04
C ILE A 271 34.83 33.58 -3.80
N ARG A 272 35.65 33.99 -2.84
CA ARG A 272 35.92 33.21 -1.62
C ARG A 272 34.70 33.13 -0.71
N THR A 273 34.00 34.26 -0.53
CA THR A 273 32.73 34.32 0.22
C THR A 273 31.57 33.66 -0.53
N MET A 274 31.55 33.72 -1.87
CA MET A 274 30.59 33.04 -2.73
C MET A 274 30.74 31.53 -2.66
N LEU A 275 31.97 30.99 -2.72
CA LEU A 275 32.21 29.55 -2.54
C LEU A 275 31.78 29.05 -1.15
N HIS A 276 32.02 29.85 -0.10
CA HIS A 276 31.61 29.50 1.26
C HIS A 276 30.08 29.52 1.41
N ARG A 277 29.40 30.53 0.85
CA ARG A 277 27.94 30.60 0.86
C ARG A 277 27.31 29.51 0.00
N ALA A 278 27.86 29.23 -1.18
CA ALA A 278 27.44 28.14 -2.05
C ALA A 278 27.64 26.77 -1.41
N LYS A 279 28.74 26.55 -0.67
CA LYS A 279 28.93 25.34 0.15
C LYS A 279 27.90 25.25 1.28
N LYS A 280 27.59 26.37 1.96
CA LYS A 280 26.60 26.41 3.05
C LYS A 280 25.17 26.20 2.55
N THR A 281 24.78 26.82 1.44
CA THR A 281 23.46 26.61 0.81
C THR A 281 23.36 25.24 0.16
N LYS A 282 24.44 24.71 -0.44
CA LYS A 282 24.52 23.31 -0.86
C LYS A 282 24.32 22.37 0.32
N ALA A 283 24.99 22.61 1.45
CA ALA A 283 24.83 21.80 2.66
C ALA A 283 23.40 21.90 3.24
N ASN A 284 22.78 23.08 3.24
CA ASN A 284 21.39 23.27 3.67
C ASN A 284 20.38 22.65 2.69
N ALA A 285 20.63 22.72 1.38
CA ALA A 285 19.80 22.06 0.38
C ALA A 285 19.96 20.53 0.47
N LEU A 286 21.18 20.04 0.69
CA LEU A 286 21.46 18.64 0.95
C LEU A 286 20.76 18.15 2.20
N SER A 287 20.81 18.88 3.32
CA SER A 287 20.11 18.48 4.55
C SER A 287 18.58 18.52 4.42
N MET A 288 18.05 19.39 3.56
CA MET A 288 16.61 19.45 3.25
C MET A 288 16.18 18.33 2.27
N ILE A 289 17.09 17.80 1.46
CA ILE A 289 16.90 16.71 0.48
C ILE A 289 17.22 15.32 1.07
N GLU A 290 18.16 15.26 2.02
CA GLU A 290 18.64 14.07 2.74
C GLU A 290 17.80 13.77 3.97
N LYS A 291 16.98 14.73 4.44
CA LYS A 291 15.73 14.34 5.10
C LYS A 291 15.06 13.35 4.14
N PRO A 292 14.87 12.08 4.54
CA PRO A 292 14.01 11.19 3.77
C PRO A 292 12.76 12.00 3.49
N MET A 293 12.26 11.92 2.26
CA MET A 293 10.94 12.42 1.98
C MET A 293 10.01 11.63 2.90
N GLU A 294 9.79 12.15 4.12
CA GLU A 294 8.60 11.96 4.90
C GLU A 294 7.54 12.52 3.98
N THR A 295 7.13 11.64 3.07
CA THR A 295 5.80 11.69 2.52
C THR A 295 4.96 11.92 3.76
N GLN A 296 4.30 13.07 3.85
CA GLN A 296 3.12 13.22 4.71
C GLN A 296 2.03 12.26 4.16
N GLN A 297 2.34 10.97 4.01
CA GLN A 297 1.44 9.92 4.37
C GLN A 297 1.46 9.98 5.88
N ASP A 298 0.58 10.83 6.40
CA ASP A 298 -0.25 10.55 7.57
C ASP A 298 0.01 9.10 8.07
N ASP A 299 1.08 8.90 8.85
CA ASP A 299 1.65 7.59 9.26
C ASP A 299 0.67 6.83 10.20
N SER A 300 -0.53 7.38 10.36
CA SER A 300 -1.71 6.83 11.01
C SER A 300 -2.57 5.94 10.09
N LYS A 301 -2.39 5.97 8.76
CA LYS A 301 -3.24 5.21 7.81
C LYS A 301 -2.53 3.99 7.25
N GLY A 302 -2.68 2.89 7.96
CA GLY A 302 -2.30 1.55 7.47
C GLY A 302 -2.86 1.24 6.09
N THR A 303 -2.14 0.41 5.31
CA THR A 303 -2.57 -0.01 3.97
C THR A 303 -3.87 -0.82 4.10
N ARG A 304 -4.93 -0.35 3.44
CA ARG A 304 -6.23 -1.03 3.34
C ARG A 304 -6.29 -1.79 2.03
N THR A 305 -6.41 -3.10 2.08
CA THR A 305 -6.60 -3.96 0.92
C THR A 305 -7.97 -4.62 1.03
N GLU A 306 -8.73 -4.62 -0.06
CA GLU A 306 -10.06 -5.22 -0.11
C GLU A 306 -10.04 -6.41 -1.07
N MET A 307 -10.57 -7.53 -0.62
CA MET A 307 -10.79 -8.73 -1.43
C MET A 307 -12.26 -9.12 -1.33
N ILE A 308 -12.86 -9.52 -2.45
CA ILE A 308 -14.26 -9.97 -2.50
C ILE A 308 -14.24 -11.49 -2.71
N PHE A 309 -14.92 -12.21 -1.82
CA PHE A 309 -15.11 -13.65 -1.89
C PHE A 309 -16.59 -13.94 -2.12
N GLN A 310 -16.89 -14.88 -3.01
CA GLN A 310 -18.23 -15.41 -3.20
C GLN A 310 -18.38 -16.68 -2.36
N PHE A 311 -19.33 -16.68 -1.44
CA PHE A 311 -19.74 -17.88 -0.72
C PHE A 311 -20.84 -18.59 -1.49
N GLU A 312 -20.72 -19.91 -1.59
CA GLU A 312 -21.70 -20.79 -2.24
C GLU A 312 -22.27 -21.75 -1.21
N VAL A 313 -23.61 -21.78 -1.12
CA VAL A 313 -24.35 -22.61 -0.18
C VAL A 313 -25.42 -23.36 -0.97
N TYR A 314 -25.54 -24.66 -0.74
CA TYR A 314 -26.51 -25.51 -1.42
C TYR A 314 -27.65 -25.86 -0.48
N GLU A 315 -28.87 -25.51 -0.91
CA GLU A 315 -30.11 -25.96 -0.30
C GLU A 315 -30.50 -27.29 -0.94
N ASN A 316 -30.68 -28.33 -0.12
CA ASN A 316 -31.01 -29.68 -0.57
C ASN A 316 -32.41 -30.05 -0.09
N GLN A 317 -33.21 -30.61 -0.99
CA GLN A 317 -34.56 -31.08 -0.67
C GLN A 317 -34.84 -32.44 -1.31
N ARG A 318 -35.74 -33.17 -0.66
CA ARG A 318 -36.16 -34.50 -1.07
C ARG A 318 -37.67 -34.55 -1.26
N TRP A 319 -38.09 -35.23 -2.31
CA TRP A 319 -39.50 -35.48 -2.59
C TRP A 319 -40.01 -36.66 -1.76
N TRP A 320 -41.09 -36.45 -1.01
CA TRP A 320 -41.79 -37.47 -0.25
C TRP A 320 -43.23 -37.61 -0.77
N LEU A 321 -43.65 -38.85 -0.96
CA LEU A 321 -45.00 -39.18 -1.39
C LEU A 321 -46.02 -38.59 -0.41
N GLY A 322 -46.88 -37.68 -0.88
CA GLY A 322 -47.91 -37.01 -0.07
C GLY A 322 -47.45 -35.77 0.70
N VAL A 323 -46.16 -35.45 0.76
CA VAL A 323 -45.60 -34.28 1.48
C VAL A 323 -44.83 -33.33 0.55
N HIS A 324 -44.67 -33.70 -0.73
CA HIS A 324 -43.92 -32.95 -1.74
C HIS A 324 -42.44 -32.77 -1.34
N TRP A 325 -41.81 -31.67 -1.77
CA TRP A 325 -40.41 -31.38 -1.52
C TRP A 325 -40.20 -30.86 -0.09
N THR A 326 -39.32 -31.51 0.67
CA THR A 326 -39.01 -31.15 2.06
C THR A 326 -37.51 -31.19 2.34
N THR A 327 -37.08 -30.57 3.44
CA THR A 327 -35.69 -30.62 3.94
C THR A 327 -35.41 -31.87 4.79
N ASN A 328 -36.38 -32.77 4.95
CA ASN A 328 -36.19 -34.04 5.66
C ASN A 328 -35.40 -35.02 4.77
N MET A 329 -34.10 -35.05 5.01
CA MET A 329 -33.12 -35.90 4.33
C MET A 329 -33.03 -37.29 4.97
N MET A 330 -32.57 -38.31 4.22
CA MET A 330 -32.27 -39.61 4.82
C MET A 330 -31.01 -39.53 5.71
N PRO A 331 -30.89 -40.33 6.77
CA PRO A 331 -29.75 -40.28 7.70
C PRO A 331 -28.38 -40.53 7.05
N ASN A 332 -28.33 -41.29 5.95
CA ASN A 332 -27.12 -41.60 5.20
C ASN A 332 -26.90 -40.67 3.98
N GLU A 333 -27.69 -39.60 3.88
CA GLU A 333 -27.57 -38.59 2.83
C GLU A 333 -26.93 -37.30 3.33
N ARG A 334 -26.66 -36.40 2.38
CA ARG A 334 -26.21 -35.05 2.67
C ARG A 334 -27.27 -34.29 3.50
N GLY A 335 -26.81 -33.34 4.31
CA GLY A 335 -27.70 -32.48 5.10
C GLY A 335 -28.57 -31.55 4.23
N PRO A 336 -29.62 -30.95 4.81
CA PRO A 336 -30.51 -30.02 4.11
C PRO A 336 -29.79 -28.76 3.60
N TRP A 337 -28.68 -28.39 4.23
CA TRP A 337 -27.80 -27.31 3.78
C TRP A 337 -26.36 -27.82 3.74
N THR A 338 -25.68 -27.63 2.61
CA THR A 338 -24.29 -28.08 2.40
C THR A 338 -23.42 -27.07 1.69
N ASP A 339 -22.12 -27.11 1.94
CA ASP A 339 -21.11 -26.44 1.11
C ASP A 339 -20.89 -27.23 -0.21
N SER A 340 -20.17 -26.65 -1.16
CA SER A 340 -19.61 -27.26 -2.37
C SER A 340 -18.93 -28.62 -2.13
N GLN A 341 -18.29 -28.80 -0.98
CA GLN A 341 -17.63 -30.05 -0.56
C GLN A 341 -18.58 -31.05 0.12
N LEU A 342 -19.90 -30.84 0.06
CA LEU A 342 -20.95 -31.66 0.68
C LEU A 342 -20.95 -31.70 2.22
N LYS A 343 -20.13 -30.87 2.87
CA LYS A 343 -20.12 -30.75 4.33
C LYS A 343 -21.41 -30.05 4.80
N PRO A 344 -22.10 -30.56 5.84
CA PRO A 344 -23.29 -29.90 6.38
C PRO A 344 -22.93 -28.55 7.00
N ILE A 345 -23.75 -27.53 6.71
CA ILE A 345 -23.60 -26.16 7.19
C ILE A 345 -24.94 -25.65 7.73
N PRO A 346 -24.97 -24.57 8.53
CA PRO A 346 -26.22 -23.91 8.93
C PRO A 346 -27.00 -23.38 7.72
N SER A 347 -28.28 -23.05 7.95
CA SER A 347 -29.13 -22.44 6.92
C SER A 347 -28.56 -21.10 6.44
N LYS A 348 -29.00 -20.63 5.26
CA LYS A 348 -28.56 -19.33 4.72
C LYS A 348 -28.83 -18.13 5.66
N GLU A 349 -29.81 -18.26 6.55
CA GLU A 349 -30.20 -17.22 7.52
C GLU A 349 -29.29 -17.20 8.76
N GLU A 350 -28.83 -18.38 9.19
CA GLU A 350 -27.94 -18.55 10.35
C GLU A 350 -26.46 -18.54 9.97
N PHE A 351 -26.13 -18.55 8.68
CA PHE A 351 -24.75 -18.52 8.19
C PHE A 351 -24.04 -17.21 8.57
N GLN A 352 -23.02 -17.32 9.44
CA GLN A 352 -22.20 -16.20 9.88
C GLN A 352 -20.82 -16.19 9.20
N LEU A 353 -20.29 -14.98 9.00
CA LEU A 353 -18.94 -14.78 8.48
C LEU A 353 -17.89 -15.17 9.53
N PRO A 354 -16.67 -15.55 9.10
CA PRO A 354 -15.58 -15.83 10.04
C PRO A 354 -15.25 -14.61 10.92
N GLU A 355 -14.85 -14.87 12.16
CA GLU A 355 -14.45 -13.81 13.09
C GLU A 355 -13.22 -13.03 12.61
N SER A 356 -13.11 -11.76 13.04
CA SER A 356 -11.99 -10.92 12.66
C SER A 356 -10.69 -11.39 13.32
N THR A 357 -9.63 -11.60 12.54
CA THR A 357 -8.31 -12.01 13.05
C THR A 357 -7.34 -10.83 13.08
N SER A 358 -6.54 -10.71 14.15
CA SER A 358 -5.45 -9.75 14.25
C SER A 358 -4.12 -10.45 14.54
N ASN A 359 -3.17 -10.35 13.62
CA ASN A 359 -1.83 -10.90 13.78
C ASN A 359 -0.81 -9.77 13.86
N THR A 360 0.04 -9.80 14.89
CA THR A 360 1.13 -8.82 15.08
C THR A 360 2.46 -9.51 14.81
N THR A 361 3.27 -8.94 13.93
CA THR A 361 4.61 -9.45 13.59
C THR A 361 5.63 -8.34 13.71
N TYR A 362 6.77 -8.66 14.29
CA TYR A 362 7.90 -7.74 14.43
C TYR A 362 8.89 -8.01 13.30
N GLN A 363 9.21 -7.00 12.51
CA GLN A 363 10.24 -7.11 11.48
C GLN A 363 11.31 -6.05 11.72
N THR A 364 12.53 -6.50 11.96
CA THR A 364 13.72 -5.65 12.03
C THR A 364 14.20 -5.39 10.62
N ILE A 365 14.17 -4.13 10.17
CA ILE A 365 14.64 -3.76 8.83
C ILE A 365 16.11 -3.36 8.87
N ASN A 366 16.53 -2.65 9.93
CA ASN A 366 17.91 -2.22 10.19
C ASN A 366 18.17 -2.22 11.72
N GLU A 367 19.44 -2.16 12.12
CA GLU A 367 19.90 -2.10 13.54
C GLU A 367 19.24 -0.99 14.40
N LYS A 368 18.71 0.07 13.78
CA LYS A 368 18.11 1.23 14.47
C LYS A 368 16.58 1.30 14.38
N GLN A 369 15.94 0.42 13.61
CA GLN A 369 14.50 0.50 13.33
C GLN A 369 13.85 -0.89 13.32
N THR A 370 13.07 -1.15 14.36
CA THR A 370 12.12 -2.27 14.42
C THR A 370 10.74 -1.78 14.03
N ILE A 371 10.10 -2.44 13.06
CA ILE A 371 8.73 -2.12 12.66
C ILE A 371 7.79 -3.17 13.24
N LYS A 372 6.82 -2.73 14.03
CA LYS A 372 5.68 -3.54 14.45
C LYS A 372 4.62 -3.49 13.36
N ARG A 373 4.33 -4.64 12.74
CA ARG A 373 3.28 -4.77 11.74
C ARG A 373 2.08 -5.48 12.33
N THR A 374 0.97 -4.78 12.47
CA THR A 374 -0.31 -5.35 12.89
C THR A 374 -1.20 -5.52 11.67
N THR A 375 -1.55 -6.76 11.33
CA THR A 375 -2.49 -7.09 10.25
C THR A 375 -3.83 -7.45 10.86
N ARG A 376 -4.85 -6.62 10.64
CA ARG A 376 -6.24 -6.88 11.05
C ARG A 376 -7.08 -7.23 9.83
N LYS A 377 -7.71 -8.40 9.85
CA LYS A 377 -8.61 -8.89 8.81
C LYS A 377 -10.04 -8.86 9.33
N VAL A 378 -10.93 -8.15 8.65
CA VAL A 378 -12.35 -8.01 9.03
C VAL A 378 -13.24 -8.40 7.86
N TRP A 379 -14.21 -9.28 8.10
CA TRP A 379 -15.21 -9.71 7.13
C TRP A 379 -16.46 -8.84 7.22
N THR A 380 -17.03 -8.47 6.08
CA THR A 380 -18.29 -7.72 5.97
C THR A 380 -19.07 -8.24 4.77
N TRP A 381 -20.40 -8.30 4.83
CA TRP A 381 -21.20 -8.61 3.64
C TRP A 381 -21.07 -7.48 2.61
N ALA A 382 -20.87 -7.83 1.34
CA ALA A 382 -20.81 -6.86 0.24
C ALA A 382 -22.18 -6.65 -0.40
N ASP A 383 -22.99 -7.71 -0.45
CA ASP A 383 -24.35 -7.70 -1.00
C ASP A 383 -25.41 -7.78 0.10
N GLY A 384 -26.64 -7.36 -0.24
CA GLY A 384 -27.79 -7.33 0.64
C GLY A 384 -28.20 -8.71 1.16
N ASP A 385 -28.90 -9.49 0.33
CA ASP A 385 -29.33 -10.86 0.65
C ASP A 385 -28.70 -11.88 -0.33
N TRP A 386 -28.82 -13.17 -0.02
CA TRP A 386 -28.41 -14.26 -0.90
C TRP A 386 -29.21 -14.24 -2.21
N TRP A 387 -28.55 -14.47 -3.34
CA TRP A 387 -29.22 -14.68 -4.62
C TRP A 387 -29.04 -16.11 -5.12
N VAL A 388 -29.87 -16.50 -6.07
CA VAL A 388 -29.85 -17.84 -6.66
C VAL A 388 -28.99 -17.86 -7.91
N ASP A 389 -28.19 -18.92 -8.01
CA ASP A 389 -27.34 -19.29 -9.12
C ASP A 389 -28.05 -19.57 -10.47
N MET A 390 -28.29 -18.59 -11.33
CA MET A 390 -29.01 -18.80 -12.62
C MET A 390 -28.11 -19.06 -13.83
N THR A 391 -26.78 -19.10 -13.70
CA THR A 391 -25.85 -19.26 -14.84
C THR A 391 -26.06 -20.53 -15.67
N GLY A 392 -26.61 -21.59 -15.08
CA GLY A 392 -26.89 -22.86 -15.75
C GLY A 392 -28.23 -22.95 -16.50
N GLU A 393 -29.04 -21.89 -16.50
CA GLU A 393 -30.37 -21.87 -17.15
C GLU A 393 -30.26 -21.97 -18.69
N LEU A 394 -29.33 -21.21 -19.29
CA LEU A 394 -29.05 -21.24 -20.74
C LEU A 394 -28.52 -22.61 -21.23
N GLU A 395 -27.93 -23.40 -20.33
CA GLU A 395 -27.41 -24.74 -20.61
C GLU A 395 -28.43 -25.85 -20.29
N GLY A 396 -29.65 -25.51 -19.84
CA GLY A 396 -30.69 -26.46 -19.45
C GLY A 396 -30.36 -27.28 -18.19
N LYS A 397 -29.35 -26.86 -17.42
CA LYS A 397 -28.90 -27.55 -16.20
C LYS A 397 -29.72 -27.20 -14.98
N VAL A 398 -30.39 -26.05 -15.01
CA VAL A 398 -31.11 -25.46 -13.88
C VAL A 398 -32.48 -24.97 -14.35
N ASP A 399 -33.51 -25.15 -13.52
CA ASP A 399 -34.89 -24.65 -13.72
C ASP A 399 -34.96 -23.11 -13.61
N HIS A 400 -36.08 -22.49 -13.99
CA HIS A 400 -36.37 -21.05 -13.85
C HIS A 400 -36.23 -20.56 -12.39
N ASN A 401 -36.41 -21.47 -11.43
CA ASN A 401 -36.31 -21.19 -9.99
C ASN A 401 -34.94 -21.54 -9.39
N GLY A 402 -33.95 -21.90 -10.21
CA GLY A 402 -32.60 -22.23 -9.77
C GLY A 402 -32.43 -23.66 -9.24
N TRP A 403 -33.38 -24.57 -9.52
CA TRP A 403 -33.34 -25.94 -9.03
C TRP A 403 -32.66 -26.89 -10.02
N GLU A 404 -31.82 -27.76 -9.50
CA GLU A 404 -31.26 -28.92 -10.18
C GLU A 404 -31.89 -30.19 -9.61
N TYR A 405 -32.50 -31.00 -10.45
CA TYR A 405 -33.18 -32.24 -10.06
C TYR A 405 -32.28 -33.44 -10.29
N GLY A 406 -32.24 -34.35 -9.33
CA GLY A 406 -31.41 -35.55 -9.38
C GLY A 406 -32.18 -36.82 -8.98
N ASN A 407 -31.58 -37.96 -9.30
CA ASN A 407 -32.09 -39.25 -8.86
C ASN A 407 -31.83 -39.46 -7.35
N ASN A 408 -32.25 -40.62 -6.82
CA ASN A 408 -32.07 -40.97 -5.41
C ASN A 408 -30.60 -40.92 -4.95
N ALA A 409 -29.66 -41.24 -5.83
CA ALA A 409 -28.23 -41.23 -5.54
C ALA A 409 -27.55 -39.87 -5.79
N TRP A 410 -28.33 -38.80 -6.05
CA TRP A 410 -27.83 -37.48 -6.43
C TRP A 410 -26.93 -37.48 -7.68
N LYS A 411 -27.15 -38.45 -8.57
CA LYS A 411 -26.48 -38.56 -9.87
C LYS A 411 -27.42 -38.08 -10.97
N GLN A 412 -26.86 -37.68 -12.11
CA GLN A 412 -27.60 -37.20 -13.30
C GLN A 412 -28.49 -35.98 -12.97
N LEU A 413 -27.85 -34.83 -12.67
CA LEU A 413 -28.57 -33.59 -12.39
C LEU A 413 -29.09 -32.93 -13.68
N SER A 414 -30.35 -32.52 -13.69
CA SER A 414 -31.01 -31.85 -14.81
C SER A 414 -31.83 -30.63 -14.35
N GLY A 415 -32.02 -29.65 -15.24
CA GLY A 415 -32.85 -28.48 -14.96
C GLY A 415 -34.35 -28.75 -14.99
N MET A 416 -34.77 -29.91 -15.52
CA MET A 416 -36.18 -30.30 -15.60
C MET A 416 -36.48 -31.49 -14.68
N PRO A 417 -37.62 -31.46 -13.95
CA PRO A 417 -38.06 -32.59 -13.14
C PRO A 417 -38.53 -33.75 -14.04
N GLY A 418 -38.21 -34.99 -13.65
CA GLY A 418 -38.56 -36.20 -14.39
C GLY A 418 -39.22 -37.25 -13.49
N ILE A 419 -39.72 -38.34 -14.09
CA ILE A 419 -40.43 -39.41 -13.35
C ILE A 419 -39.55 -40.06 -12.27
N GLN A 420 -38.23 -40.07 -12.46
CA GLN A 420 -37.25 -40.67 -11.53
C GLN A 420 -36.47 -39.62 -10.70
N THR A 421 -36.94 -38.36 -10.65
CA THR A 421 -36.29 -37.32 -9.84
C THR A 421 -36.88 -37.29 -8.43
N PHE A 422 -36.06 -37.64 -7.44
CA PHE A 422 -36.46 -37.70 -6.03
C PHE A 422 -35.72 -36.67 -5.16
N THR A 423 -34.64 -36.09 -5.69
CA THR A 423 -33.81 -35.11 -5.00
C THR A 423 -33.73 -33.85 -5.83
N ARG A 424 -33.60 -32.70 -5.16
CA ARG A 424 -33.29 -31.43 -5.82
C ARG A 424 -32.34 -30.60 -4.97
N ARG A 425 -31.49 -29.82 -5.63
CA ARG A 425 -30.66 -28.80 -4.97
C ARG A 425 -30.76 -27.45 -5.63
N ARG A 426 -30.51 -26.41 -4.86
CA ARG A 426 -30.45 -25.03 -5.33
C ARG A 426 -29.21 -24.35 -4.79
N ARG A 427 -28.45 -23.69 -5.67
CA ARG A 427 -27.23 -22.96 -5.33
C ARG A 427 -27.57 -21.52 -4.95
N TRP A 428 -27.24 -21.15 -3.72
CA TRP A 428 -27.33 -19.80 -3.20
C TRP A 428 -25.93 -19.19 -3.14
N CYS A 429 -25.78 -17.99 -3.66
CA CYS A 429 -24.53 -17.25 -3.70
C CYS A 429 -24.66 -15.93 -2.93
N ARG A 430 -23.60 -15.55 -2.19
CA ARG A 430 -23.50 -14.22 -1.57
C ARG A 430 -22.06 -13.77 -1.48
N ARG A 431 -21.76 -12.51 -1.86
CA ARG A 431 -20.38 -11.99 -1.74
C ARG A 431 -20.16 -11.34 -0.39
N ALA A 432 -19.00 -11.64 0.18
CA ALA A 432 -18.45 -10.95 1.33
C ALA A 432 -17.14 -10.26 0.96
N ARG A 433 -16.91 -9.12 1.59
CA ARG A 433 -15.68 -8.34 1.50
C ARG A 433 -14.80 -8.61 2.72
N LEU A 434 -13.57 -9.02 2.46
CA LEU A 434 -12.48 -9.08 3.41
C LEU A 434 -11.69 -7.77 3.34
N VAL A 435 -11.70 -7.01 4.43
CA VAL A 435 -10.91 -5.79 4.59
C VAL A 435 -9.67 -6.13 5.41
N GLU A 436 -8.51 -6.10 4.76
CA GLU A 436 -7.22 -6.24 5.41
C GLU A 436 -6.63 -4.86 5.70
N ARG A 437 -6.33 -4.58 6.97
CA ARG A 437 -5.65 -3.35 7.41
C ARG A 437 -4.28 -3.70 7.96
N LYS A 438 -3.23 -3.20 7.31
CA LYS A 438 -1.82 -3.37 7.76
C LYS A 438 -1.33 -2.07 8.37
N ILE A 439 -1.14 -2.06 9.69
CA ILE A 439 -0.60 -0.91 10.44
C ILE A 439 0.88 -1.18 10.70
N ALA A 440 1.76 -0.27 10.28
CA ALA A 440 3.20 -0.37 10.50
C ALA A 440 3.64 0.77 11.43
N GLU A 441 4.08 0.42 12.63
CA GLU A 441 4.54 1.37 13.65
C GLU A 441 6.06 1.23 13.80
N LYS A 442 6.80 2.34 13.63
CA LYS A 442 8.26 2.38 13.83
C LYS A 442 8.56 2.52 15.32
N ILE A 443 9.27 1.56 15.89
CA ILE A 443 9.69 1.60 17.30
C ILE A 443 11.19 1.91 17.33
N HIS A 444 11.60 2.90 18.13
CA HIS A 444 12.99 3.28 18.30
C HIS A 444 13.63 2.40 19.40
N VAL A 445 14.63 1.60 19.03
CA VAL A 445 15.33 0.65 19.94
C VAL A 445 15.85 1.30 21.25
N PRO A 446 16.38 2.55 21.25
CA PRO A 446 16.81 3.23 22.48
C PRO A 446 15.70 3.43 23.53
N GLU A 447 14.46 3.64 23.10
CA GLU A 447 13.33 3.89 24.01
C GLU A 447 12.92 2.64 24.79
N ILE A 448 13.05 1.45 24.17
CA ILE A 448 12.85 0.15 24.85
C ILE A 448 13.93 -0.06 25.90
N VAL A 449 15.19 0.19 25.55
CA VAL A 449 16.34 0.04 26.47
C VAL A 449 16.22 1.02 27.64
N GLU A 450 15.81 2.25 27.38
CA GLU A 450 15.61 3.28 28.39
C GLU A 450 14.40 2.98 29.29
N ALA A 451 13.29 2.48 28.74
CA ALA A 451 12.13 2.05 29.52
C ALA A 451 12.45 0.85 30.44
N VAL A 452 13.18 -0.15 29.92
CA VAL A 452 13.65 -1.30 30.70
C VAL A 452 14.62 -0.84 31.80
N ARG A 453 15.52 0.11 31.52
CA ARG A 453 16.42 0.74 32.51
C ARG A 453 15.63 1.44 33.63
N VAL A 454 14.65 2.26 33.29
CA VAL A 454 13.83 2.99 34.28
C VAL A 454 13.04 2.01 35.17
N GLN A 455 12.50 0.93 34.60
CA GLN A 455 11.78 -0.09 35.35
C GLN A 455 12.71 -0.90 36.26
N GLY A 456 13.89 -1.29 35.79
CA GLY A 456 14.93 -1.96 36.60
C GLY A 456 15.38 -1.12 37.79
N ASN A 457 15.69 0.16 37.55
CA ASN A 457 16.08 1.10 38.61
C ASN A 457 14.98 1.30 39.67
N ARG A 458 13.70 1.26 39.29
CA ARG A 458 12.59 1.33 40.26
C ARG A 458 12.50 0.10 41.16
N GLN A 459 12.73 -1.10 40.62
CA GLN A 459 12.72 -2.34 41.39
C GLN A 459 13.93 -2.42 42.33
N LEU A 460 15.09 -1.96 41.90
CA LEU A 460 16.30 -1.88 42.73
C LEU A 460 16.13 -0.90 43.90
N ARG A 461 15.62 0.32 43.64
CA ARG A 461 15.28 1.28 44.71
C ARG A 461 14.18 0.80 45.67
N SER A 462 13.34 -0.13 45.22
CA SER A 462 12.39 -0.82 46.09
C SER A 462 13.08 -1.86 46.98
N ALA A 463 14.06 -2.59 46.43
CA ALA A 463 14.88 -3.56 47.16
C ALA A 463 15.84 -2.88 48.16
N GLU A 464 16.45 -1.75 47.83
CA GLU A 464 17.27 -0.92 48.73
C GLU A 464 16.52 -0.56 50.02
N ARG A 465 15.25 -0.14 49.89
CA ARG A 465 14.40 0.19 51.03
C ARG A 465 14.08 -1.02 51.92
N HIS A 466 14.11 -2.23 51.37
CA HIS A 466 13.80 -3.46 52.10
C HIS A 466 15.03 -4.11 52.73
N TYR A 467 16.24 -3.88 52.20
CA TYR A 467 17.48 -4.49 52.67
C TYR A 467 18.51 -3.41 53.05
N PRO A 468 18.48 -2.91 54.31
CA PRO A 468 19.32 -1.79 54.75
C PRO A 468 20.83 -2.06 54.63
N TYR A 469 21.26 -3.33 54.70
CA TYR A 469 22.66 -3.72 54.57
C TYR A 469 23.25 -3.46 53.18
N LEU A 470 22.40 -3.27 52.16
CA LEU A 470 22.85 -2.89 50.83
C LEU A 470 23.55 -1.52 50.80
N HIS A 471 23.30 -0.67 51.81
CA HIS A 471 23.99 0.61 51.98
C HIS A 471 25.38 0.48 52.66
N GLN A 472 25.76 -0.71 53.13
CA GLN A 472 27.08 -0.92 53.70
C GLN A 472 28.14 -0.78 52.61
N THR A 473 29.16 0.03 52.90
CA THR A 473 30.25 0.29 51.97
C THR A 473 31.33 -0.75 52.09
N LEU A 474 31.95 -1.10 50.97
CA LEU A 474 33.14 -1.93 50.97
C LEU A 474 34.28 -1.21 51.70
N PRO A 475 35.21 -1.95 52.32
CA PRO A 475 36.36 -1.36 53.01
C PRO A 475 37.14 -0.47 52.05
N LYS A 476 37.29 0.79 52.44
CA LYS A 476 37.93 1.81 51.61
C LYS A 476 39.44 1.76 51.76
N HIS A 477 40.15 1.71 50.65
CA HIS A 477 41.59 1.93 50.67
C HIS A 477 41.92 3.40 50.93
N THR A 478 42.86 3.65 51.84
CA THR A 478 43.33 5.00 52.16
C THR A 478 44.04 5.61 50.95
N MET A 479 43.45 6.64 50.36
CA MET A 479 43.96 7.32 49.16
C MET A 479 43.81 8.84 49.30
N THR A 480 44.83 9.58 48.90
CA THR A 480 44.79 11.06 48.81
C THR A 480 43.81 11.50 47.71
N ASP A 481 43.20 12.67 47.83
CA ASP A 481 42.23 13.15 46.82
C ASP A 481 42.82 13.29 45.40
N LYS A 482 44.12 13.59 45.30
CA LYS A 482 44.85 13.57 44.02
C LYS A 482 44.91 12.16 43.42
N GLN A 483 45.08 11.13 44.25
CA GLN A 483 45.07 9.73 43.83
C GLN A 483 43.66 9.29 43.42
N LYS A 484 42.62 9.68 44.18
CA LYS A 484 41.21 9.42 43.83
C LYS A 484 40.83 9.98 42.46
N LYS A 485 41.13 11.26 42.20
CA LYS A 485 40.88 11.89 40.88
C LYS A 485 41.64 11.19 39.75
N LYS A 486 42.89 10.78 40.00
CA LYS A 486 43.70 10.04 39.01
C LYS A 486 43.11 8.66 38.72
N LEU A 487 42.60 7.97 39.73
CA LEU A 487 41.97 6.66 39.61
C LEU A 487 40.62 6.76 38.88
N LEU A 488 39.76 7.73 39.22
CA LEU A 488 38.51 7.98 38.50
C LEU A 488 38.75 8.24 37.01
N LYS A 489 39.73 9.09 36.67
CA LYS A 489 40.12 9.36 35.28
C LYS A 489 40.74 8.14 34.58
N LYS A 490 41.25 7.15 35.33
CA LYS A 490 41.71 5.86 34.77
C LYS A 490 40.49 4.99 34.43
N ILE A 491 39.52 4.89 35.33
CA ILE A 491 38.26 4.15 35.13
C ILE A 491 37.46 4.75 33.97
N GLU A 492 37.34 6.08 33.90
CA GLU A 492 36.69 6.79 32.79
C GLU A 492 37.30 6.41 31.43
N ARG A 493 38.63 6.37 31.36
CA ARG A 493 39.34 6.02 30.13
C ARG A 493 39.13 4.56 29.77
N LEU A 494 39.13 3.65 30.74
CA LEU A 494 38.82 2.24 30.52
C LEU A 494 37.39 2.07 29.99
N ALA A 495 36.40 2.66 30.65
CA ALA A 495 35.00 2.61 30.24
C ALA A 495 34.78 3.17 28.83
N LYS A 496 35.39 4.33 28.52
CA LYS A 496 35.34 4.90 27.16
C LYS A 496 36.05 4.02 26.14
N TRP A 497 37.13 3.34 26.48
CA TRP A 497 37.85 2.48 25.54
C TRP A 497 37.09 1.17 25.28
N LEU A 498 36.42 0.63 26.29
CA LEU A 498 35.60 -0.58 26.17
C LEU A 498 34.33 -0.32 25.35
N ASP A 499 33.62 0.79 25.58
CA ASP A 499 32.29 1.04 24.98
C ASP A 499 32.27 2.12 23.88
N ASN A 500 33.28 2.98 23.77
CA ASN A 500 33.25 4.17 22.91
C ASN A 500 34.66 4.64 22.46
N ALA A 501 35.47 3.71 21.96
CA ALA A 501 36.88 3.90 21.64
C ALA A 501 37.14 4.90 20.50
N VAL A 502 36.18 5.07 19.57
CA VAL A 502 36.30 5.96 18.40
C VAL A 502 35.48 7.25 18.62
N PRO A 503 36.13 8.38 18.97
CA PRO A 503 35.44 9.64 19.12
C PRO A 503 34.97 10.14 17.73
N HIS A 504 33.72 10.60 17.62
CA HIS A 504 33.10 11.17 16.40
C HIS A 504 32.67 10.17 15.30
N SER A 505 32.68 8.87 15.58
CA SER A 505 32.03 7.91 14.67
C SER A 505 30.49 8.03 14.78
N PRO A 506 29.73 7.92 13.66
CA PRO A 506 28.26 7.84 13.68
C PRO A 506 27.73 6.55 14.35
N ILE A 507 28.65 5.67 14.73
CA ILE A 507 28.45 4.40 15.40
C ILE A 507 29.38 4.40 16.64
N PRO A 508 28.86 4.34 17.88
CA PRO A 508 29.70 4.26 19.07
C PRO A 508 30.40 2.90 19.09
N LEU A 509 31.63 2.86 18.56
CA LEU A 509 32.41 1.63 18.44
C LEU A 509 33.37 1.52 19.62
N GLY A 510 33.12 0.55 20.48
CA GLY A 510 33.99 0.12 21.57
C GLY A 510 34.78 -1.13 21.21
N ILE A 511 35.76 -1.48 22.04
CA ILE A 511 36.50 -2.73 21.90
C ILE A 511 35.64 -3.94 22.25
N ASP A 512 34.67 -3.76 23.14
CA ASP A 512 33.70 -4.82 23.45
C ASP A 512 32.81 -5.11 22.23
N SER A 513 32.48 -4.10 21.43
CA SER A 513 31.76 -4.29 20.16
C SER A 513 32.58 -5.09 19.14
N LEU A 514 33.91 -4.95 19.13
CA LEU A 514 34.80 -5.70 18.23
C LEU A 514 34.98 -7.15 18.72
N LEU A 515 35.15 -7.33 20.03
CA LEU A 515 35.25 -8.65 20.65
C LEU A 515 33.96 -9.45 20.50
N GLY A 516 32.79 -8.79 20.54
CA GLY A 516 31.47 -9.43 20.35
C GLY A 516 31.26 -10.13 19.00
N PHE A 517 32.13 -9.93 18.01
CA PHE A 517 32.12 -10.68 16.75
C PHE A 517 32.84 -12.04 16.82
N ILE A 518 33.58 -12.31 17.90
CA ILE A 518 34.25 -13.60 18.15
C ILE A 518 33.38 -14.38 19.15
N PRO A 519 32.61 -15.40 18.69
CA PRO A 519 31.72 -16.15 19.57
C PRO A 519 32.50 -16.82 20.70
N VAL A 520 31.93 -16.82 21.90
CA VAL A 520 32.46 -17.46 23.13
C VAL A 520 33.73 -16.77 23.69
N VAL A 521 34.78 -16.58 22.90
CA VAL A 521 36.05 -15.97 23.35
C VAL A 521 35.87 -14.46 23.60
N GLY A 522 35.11 -13.80 22.74
CA GLY A 522 34.84 -12.36 22.84
C GLY A 522 34.09 -11.98 24.11
N GLY A 523 33.01 -12.71 24.42
CA GLY A 523 32.22 -12.50 25.63
C GLY A 523 33.02 -12.72 26.91
N ALA A 524 33.87 -13.75 26.95
CA ALA A 524 34.75 -14.01 28.10
C ALA A 524 35.76 -12.87 28.30
N MET A 525 36.37 -12.37 27.23
CA MET A 525 37.33 -11.26 27.29
C MET A 525 36.68 -9.94 27.71
N SER A 526 35.48 -9.65 27.21
CA SER A 526 34.68 -8.48 27.62
C SER A 526 34.42 -8.51 29.14
N VAL A 527 33.87 -9.62 29.66
CA VAL A 527 33.58 -9.77 31.09
C VAL A 527 34.83 -9.60 31.96
N VAL A 528 35.98 -10.13 31.54
CA VAL A 528 37.25 -9.97 32.28
C VAL A 528 37.67 -8.50 32.38
N LEU A 529 37.56 -7.74 31.28
CA LEU A 529 37.91 -6.32 31.24
C LEU A 529 36.93 -5.47 32.06
N SER A 530 35.63 -5.76 31.96
CA SER A 530 34.60 -5.11 32.77
C SER A 530 34.72 -5.43 34.26
N MET A 531 35.10 -6.66 34.62
CA MET A 531 35.35 -7.04 36.00
C MET A 531 36.57 -6.32 36.58
N TYR A 532 37.62 -6.09 35.78
CA TYR A 532 38.75 -5.25 36.18
C TYR A 532 38.31 -3.81 36.48
N GLN A 533 37.36 -3.27 35.71
CA GLN A 533 36.79 -1.95 36.00
C GLN A 533 36.05 -1.95 37.35
N ILE A 534 35.20 -2.95 37.63
CA ILE A 534 34.50 -3.06 38.92
C ILE A 534 35.49 -3.16 40.08
N TYR A 535 36.54 -3.97 39.95
CA TYR A 535 37.57 -4.09 40.97
C TYR A 535 38.25 -2.73 41.29
N LEU A 536 38.49 -1.90 40.28
CA LEU A 536 39.00 -0.55 40.52
C LEU A 536 37.96 0.34 41.22
N SER A 537 36.68 0.19 40.87
CA SER A 537 35.55 0.89 41.52
C SER A 537 35.42 0.52 43.00
N THR A 538 35.67 -0.73 43.39
CA THR A 538 35.58 -1.16 44.81
C THR A 538 36.60 -0.48 45.70
N THR A 539 37.72 0.01 45.14
CA THR A 539 38.75 0.75 45.88
C THR A 539 38.21 2.05 46.50
N PHE A 540 37.11 2.59 45.97
CA PHE A 540 36.45 3.79 46.50
C PHE A 540 35.57 3.53 47.73
N GLY A 541 35.34 2.27 48.09
CA GLY A 541 34.42 1.88 49.15
C GLY A 541 32.96 2.12 48.76
N ILE A 542 32.56 1.61 47.58
CA ILE A 542 31.17 1.73 47.11
C ILE A 542 30.21 0.88 47.96
N PRO A 543 28.94 1.28 48.07
CA PRO A 543 27.92 0.48 48.73
C PRO A 543 27.61 -0.80 47.95
N LEU A 544 27.14 -1.81 48.67
CA LEU A 544 26.90 -3.15 48.12
C LEU A 544 25.78 -3.16 47.06
N TRP A 545 24.77 -2.28 47.14
CA TRP A 545 23.79 -2.11 46.06
C TRP A 545 24.44 -1.65 44.74
N LEU A 546 25.38 -0.70 44.81
CA LEU A 546 26.04 -0.14 43.64
C LEU A 546 26.94 -1.18 42.99
N LEU A 547 27.65 -1.97 43.81
CA LEU A 547 28.41 -3.13 43.32
C LEU A 547 27.49 -4.13 42.58
N MET A 548 26.36 -4.49 43.18
CA MET A 548 25.43 -5.45 42.58
C MET A 548 24.82 -4.92 41.28
N HIS A 549 24.53 -3.63 41.21
CA HIS A 549 24.03 -3.01 39.99
C HIS A 549 25.08 -3.02 38.87
N MET A 550 26.33 -2.70 39.19
CA MET A 550 27.43 -2.79 38.23
C MET A 550 27.63 -4.21 37.70
N LEU A 551 27.53 -5.22 38.57
CA LEU A 551 27.61 -6.64 38.20
C LEU A 551 26.42 -7.06 37.32
N LEU A 552 25.22 -6.60 37.64
CA LEU A 552 24.01 -6.87 36.84
C LEU A 552 24.14 -6.31 35.43
N ASN A 553 24.65 -5.09 35.28
CA ASN A 553 24.86 -4.47 33.96
C ASN A 553 25.82 -5.31 33.11
N ILE A 554 26.91 -5.82 33.69
CA ILE A 554 27.84 -6.72 32.97
C ILE A 554 27.20 -8.08 32.68
N PHE A 555 26.38 -8.61 33.59
CA PHE A 555 25.70 -9.87 33.38
C PHE A 555 24.69 -9.81 32.22
N VAL A 556 23.95 -8.70 32.10
CA VAL A 556 23.06 -8.45 30.97
C VAL A 556 23.86 -8.35 29.66
N ASP A 557 24.98 -7.65 29.67
CA ASP A 557 25.90 -7.56 28.55
C ASP A 557 26.43 -8.95 28.12
N PHE A 558 26.82 -9.79 29.10
CA PHE A 558 27.23 -11.17 28.86
C PHE A 558 26.12 -12.02 28.24
N ILE A 559 24.86 -11.88 28.67
CA ILE A 559 23.73 -12.60 28.05
C ILE A 559 23.58 -12.23 26.57
N PHE A 560 23.77 -10.96 26.21
CA PHE A 560 23.75 -10.54 24.80
C PHE A 560 24.87 -11.19 24.00
N SER A 561 26.06 -11.38 24.60
CA SER A 561 27.19 -12.07 23.97
C SER A 561 26.95 -13.55 23.66
N LEU A 562 25.95 -14.19 24.29
CA LEU A 562 25.56 -15.58 24.03
C LEU A 562 24.76 -15.76 22.73
N ILE A 563 24.27 -14.67 22.12
CA ILE A 563 23.47 -14.71 20.88
C ILE A 563 24.40 -14.46 19.68
N PRO A 564 24.68 -15.48 18.83
CA PRO A 564 25.58 -15.30 17.69
C PRO A 564 25.05 -14.24 16.71
N VAL A 565 25.96 -13.44 16.15
CA VAL A 565 25.70 -12.38 15.14
C VAL A 565 24.90 -11.19 15.67
N ILE A 566 23.79 -11.40 16.39
CA ILE A 566 22.95 -10.33 16.95
C ILE A 566 23.61 -9.69 18.18
N GLY A 567 24.33 -10.46 18.99
CA GLY A 567 25.00 -10.00 20.20
C GLY A 567 25.96 -8.84 19.97
N GLY A 568 26.81 -8.91 18.94
CA GLY A 568 27.76 -7.85 18.58
C GLY A 568 27.10 -6.49 18.32
N PHE A 569 25.88 -6.48 17.78
CA PHE A 569 25.10 -5.26 17.58
C PHE A 569 24.46 -4.76 18.88
N LEU A 570 24.01 -5.65 19.77
CA LEU A 570 23.41 -5.26 21.05
C LEU A 570 24.42 -4.55 21.98
N HIS A 571 25.68 -4.99 22.00
CA HIS A 571 26.77 -4.34 22.76
C HIS A 571 27.02 -2.88 22.35
N MET A 572 26.74 -2.52 21.09
CA MET A 572 26.91 -1.15 20.58
C MET A 572 25.89 -0.17 21.18
N PHE A 573 24.71 -0.68 21.58
CA PHE A 573 23.62 0.10 22.13
C PHE A 573 23.58 0.07 23.66
N TYR A 574 23.98 -1.04 24.27
CA TYR A 574 24.02 -1.19 25.72
C TYR A 574 25.45 -0.97 26.26
N LYS A 575 25.73 0.25 26.74
CA LYS A 575 27.06 0.67 27.19
C LYS A 575 27.29 0.36 28.68
N ALA A 576 27.40 -0.92 29.01
CA ALA A 576 27.48 -1.39 30.39
C ALA A 576 28.64 -0.75 31.18
N ASN A 577 29.82 -0.62 30.58
CA ASN A 577 31.01 -0.09 31.26
C ASN A 577 30.90 1.43 31.48
N LEU A 578 30.33 2.15 30.51
CA LEU A 578 30.09 3.59 30.62
C LEU A 578 29.01 3.90 31.67
N TYR A 579 27.93 3.12 31.71
CA TYR A 579 26.91 3.25 32.75
C TYR A 579 27.46 2.98 34.15
N ASN A 580 28.27 1.93 34.31
CA ASN A 580 28.94 1.65 35.58
C ASN A 580 29.87 2.81 36.00
N TYR A 581 30.60 3.40 35.06
CA TYR A 581 31.44 4.58 35.36
C TYR A 581 30.62 5.81 35.77
N GLU A 582 29.54 6.12 35.05
CA GLU A 582 28.67 7.26 35.37
C GLU A 582 28.11 7.12 36.78
N GLU A 583 27.64 5.93 37.15
CA GLU A 583 27.06 5.67 38.46
C GLU A 583 28.10 5.76 39.59
N LEU A 584 29.34 5.28 39.35
CA LEU A 584 30.46 5.49 40.26
C LEU A 584 30.75 6.98 40.44
N ASN A 585 30.85 7.72 39.34
CA ASN A 585 31.19 9.15 39.37
C ASN A 585 30.11 9.94 40.11
N ASP A 586 28.84 9.65 39.85
CA ASP A 586 27.70 10.26 40.55
C ASP A 586 27.74 9.94 42.03
N TRP A 587 27.99 8.68 42.41
CA TRP A 587 28.14 8.31 43.81
C TRP A 587 29.31 9.04 44.47
N VAL A 588 30.51 9.06 43.88
CA VAL A 588 31.67 9.76 44.46
C VAL A 588 31.42 11.26 44.62
N ASN A 589 30.71 11.89 43.67
CA ASN A 589 30.39 13.32 43.72
C ASN A 589 29.29 13.63 44.75
N ASN A 590 28.27 12.76 44.88
CA ASN A 590 27.13 12.97 45.78
C ASN A 590 27.43 12.59 47.24
N THR A 591 28.30 11.60 47.50
CA THR A 591 28.66 11.14 48.86
C THR A 591 29.40 12.21 49.69
N SER A 592 29.83 13.31 49.07
CA SER A 592 30.36 14.48 49.79
C SER A 592 29.31 15.19 50.67
N LYS A 593 28.02 14.80 50.60
CA LYS A 593 26.90 15.51 51.25
C LYS A 593 26.04 14.69 52.22
N GLU A 594 26.11 13.36 52.24
CA GLU A 594 25.23 12.51 53.09
C GLU A 594 25.97 11.86 54.27
N PRO A 595 25.34 11.77 55.46
CA PRO A 595 25.91 11.08 56.61
C PRO A 595 26.01 9.56 56.34
N GLN A 596 27.16 8.98 56.68
CA GLN A 596 27.39 7.54 56.45
C GLN A 596 26.55 6.69 57.41
N PRO A 597 25.89 5.61 56.93
CA PRO A 597 25.17 4.69 57.79
C PRO A 597 26.15 3.93 58.71
N GLU A 598 25.72 3.60 59.93
CA GLU A 598 26.51 2.80 60.88
C GLU A 598 26.91 1.45 60.27
N GLU A 599 28.20 1.11 60.40
CA GLU A 599 28.76 -0.16 59.93
C GLU A 599 28.22 -1.31 60.81
N ARG A 600 27.45 -2.23 60.23
CA ARG A 600 26.93 -3.43 60.91
C ARG A 600 27.47 -4.68 60.23
N GLU A 601 27.98 -5.65 60.98
CA GLU A 601 28.42 -6.92 60.37
C GLU A 601 27.22 -7.71 59.83
N ILE A 602 27.20 -7.97 58.52
CA ILE A 602 26.21 -8.83 57.88
C ILE A 602 26.60 -10.29 58.13
N THR A 603 25.71 -11.07 58.73
CA THR A 603 25.93 -12.51 58.89
C THR A 603 25.52 -13.27 57.63
N TRP A 604 26.31 -14.25 57.18
CA TRP A 604 26.00 -15.10 56.01
C TRP A 604 24.61 -15.76 56.04
N ARG A 605 24.07 -16.04 57.24
CA ARG A 605 22.71 -16.55 57.43
C ARG A 605 21.62 -15.56 57.03
N GLN A 606 21.83 -14.27 57.31
CA GLN A 606 20.87 -13.23 56.97
C GLN A 606 20.78 -13.04 55.46
N LEU A 607 21.95 -12.98 54.79
CA LEU A 607 22.03 -12.93 53.34
C LEU A 607 21.36 -14.15 52.68
N GLY A 608 21.61 -15.36 53.21
CA GLY A 608 21.01 -16.59 52.70
C GLY A 608 19.48 -16.62 52.82
N ASN A 609 18.93 -16.21 53.96
CA ASN A 609 17.47 -16.17 54.18
C ASN A 609 16.79 -15.12 53.29
N ASP A 610 17.42 -13.96 53.11
CA ASP A 610 16.88 -12.88 52.28
C ASP A 610 16.83 -13.27 50.79
N ILE A 611 17.86 -13.97 50.28
CA ILE A 611 17.89 -14.52 48.92
C ILE A 611 16.80 -15.60 48.75
N TYR A 612 16.66 -16.50 49.73
CA TYR A 612 15.67 -17.58 49.70
C TYR A 612 14.23 -17.06 49.64
N SER A 613 13.94 -15.93 50.30
CA SER A 613 12.61 -15.32 50.33
C SER A 613 12.14 -14.73 48.98
N LYS A 614 13.07 -14.37 48.08
CA LYS A 614 12.76 -13.71 46.81
C LYS A 614 12.87 -14.61 45.59
N VAL A 615 13.75 -15.61 45.64
CA VAL A 615 13.84 -16.60 44.57
C VAL A 615 12.74 -17.64 44.82
N PRO A 616 11.80 -17.88 43.89
CA PRO A 616 10.73 -18.87 44.08
C PRO A 616 11.29 -20.27 43.86
N VAL A 617 12.17 -20.71 44.79
CA VAL A 617 12.91 -21.98 44.70
C VAL A 617 11.96 -23.16 44.51
N ASP A 618 10.80 -23.14 45.16
CA ASP A 618 9.79 -24.20 45.04
C ASP A 618 9.21 -24.34 43.62
N LYS A 619 9.04 -23.23 42.89
CA LYS A 619 8.60 -23.28 41.47
C LYS A 619 9.71 -23.82 40.57
N ILE A 620 10.96 -23.44 40.82
CA ILE A 620 12.11 -23.85 40.00
C ILE A 620 12.39 -25.35 40.20
N VAL A 621 12.36 -25.82 41.46
CA VAL A 621 12.54 -27.23 41.82
C VAL A 621 11.39 -28.09 41.30
N GLY A 622 10.14 -27.60 41.35
CA GLY A 622 8.99 -28.27 40.72
C GLY A 622 9.14 -28.46 39.21
N THR A 623 9.71 -27.47 38.51
CA THR A 623 9.92 -27.51 37.05
C THR A 623 11.08 -28.43 36.63
N LEU A 624 12.06 -28.66 37.51
CA LEU A 624 13.18 -29.57 37.29
C LEU A 624 12.82 -31.03 37.59
N ASN A 625 11.92 -31.27 38.55
CA ASN A 625 11.44 -32.62 38.87
C ASN A 625 10.48 -33.19 37.82
N THR A 626 9.67 -32.35 37.15
CA THR A 626 8.81 -32.80 36.04
C THR A 626 9.62 -33.22 34.82
N LYS A 627 10.76 -32.58 34.55
CA LYS A 627 11.68 -32.94 33.45
C LYS A 627 12.53 -34.19 33.67
N LYS A 628 12.44 -34.82 34.85
CA LYS A 628 13.17 -36.06 35.17
C LYS A 628 12.29 -37.32 35.11
N GLN A 629 10.99 -37.15 34.84
CA GLN A 629 10.00 -38.23 34.69
C GLN A 629 9.48 -38.40 33.26
N GLU A 630 9.96 -37.58 32.32
CA GLU A 630 9.93 -37.82 30.86
C GLU A 630 11.32 -38.27 30.41
#